data_AF-A0A522KHF4-F1
#
_entry.id   AF-A0A522KHF4-F1
#
_cell.length_a   1.000
_cell.length_b   1.000
_cell.length_c   1.000
_cell.angle_alpha   90.00
_cell.angle_beta   90.00
_cell.angle_gamma   90.00
#
_symmetry.space_group_name_H-M   'P 1'
#
loop_
_entity.id
_entity.type
_entity.pdbx_description
1 polymer ?
#
loop_
_entity_poly.entity_id
_entity_poly.type
_entity_poly.pdbx_seq_one_letter_code
_entity_poly.pdbx_strand_id
1 'polypeptide(L)'
;MNEAFPPVARLAGAVKHYDRLAALDGVDIMLHRGELLALLGPNGAGKSTSISLLLGLVRPDAGCAELFGMDPQRIEARRRIGVMLQSANLPPTLRVGEMLRLTASYYPDPRPLAESAELAGIGDLLKRPYGKLSGGQQRRVQFALALCGRPELLFLDEPTVGMDIDARQKLWAAMRALIAEGCSVVLTTHYLEEAEALAQRVVVLGHGRVLSEGSVDELRAKVALTRIRCVSDLDAEAVAHWPQVASASSIDGRLQVATAAAEHVVRRLLDTDPALRELEVQRAGLAEAFTELTREPTLQEAA
;
A
#
# COMPACT_ATOMS: atom_id res chain seq x y z
N MET A 1 -19.39 18.33 17.66
CA MET A 1 -18.02 18.50 18.17
C MET A 1 -17.28 17.23 17.84
N ASN A 2 -16.46 17.24 16.80
CA ASN A 2 -15.58 16.11 16.45
C ASN A 2 -14.42 16.16 17.45
N GLU A 3 -14.49 15.39 18.53
CA GLU A 3 -13.27 15.07 19.28
C GLU A 3 -12.38 14.28 18.32
N ALA A 4 -11.41 14.96 17.73
CA ALA A 4 -10.40 14.31 16.90
C ALA A 4 -9.58 13.41 17.83
N PHE A 5 -9.92 12.11 17.85
CA PHE A 5 -9.13 11.12 18.57
C PHE A 5 -7.67 11.24 18.12
N PRO A 6 -6.71 11.21 19.07
CA PRO A 6 -5.30 11.33 18.75
C PRO A 6 -4.88 10.21 17.80
N PRO A 7 -3.96 10.48 16.85
CA PRO A 7 -3.48 9.48 15.90
C PRO A 7 -2.81 8.30 16.63
N VAL A 8 -2.95 7.10 16.07
CA VAL A 8 -2.31 5.88 16.59
C VAL A 8 -0.83 5.79 16.19
N ALA A 9 -0.45 6.42 15.08
CA ALA A 9 0.92 6.58 14.65
C ALA A 9 1.12 7.95 14.01
N ARG A 10 2.27 8.58 14.25
CA ARG A 10 2.60 9.89 13.70
C ARG A 10 4.08 10.00 13.38
N LEU A 11 4.39 10.53 12.20
CA LEU A 11 5.64 11.19 11.87
C LEU A 11 5.33 12.68 11.73
N ALA A 12 6.12 13.54 12.35
CA ALA A 12 5.97 14.99 12.24
C ALA A 12 7.30 15.63 11.87
N GLY A 13 7.38 16.21 10.67
CA GLY A 13 8.60 16.78 10.10
C GLY A 13 9.80 15.82 10.15
N ALA A 14 9.57 14.52 9.99
CA ALA A 14 10.58 13.50 10.23
C ALA A 14 11.68 13.54 9.16
N VAL A 15 12.92 13.72 9.60
CA VAL A 15 14.11 13.72 8.74
C VAL A 15 14.99 12.53 9.10
N LYS A 16 15.52 11.84 8.09
CA LYS A 16 16.49 10.76 8.29
C LYS A 16 17.53 10.70 7.18
N HIS A 17 18.80 10.69 7.56
CA HIS A 17 19.94 10.51 6.70
C HIS A 17 20.64 9.19 7.01
N TYR A 18 21.09 8.51 5.95
CA TYR A 18 22.06 7.42 6.01
C TYR A 18 23.28 7.84 5.21
N ASP A 19 24.37 8.17 5.90
CA ASP A 19 25.57 8.77 5.32
C ASP A 19 25.24 10.01 4.47
N ARG A 20 25.32 9.90 3.14
CA ARG A 20 25.02 10.98 2.19
C ARG A 20 23.60 10.93 1.62
N LEU A 21 22.82 9.89 1.94
CA LEU A 21 21.47 9.70 1.42
C LEU A 21 20.45 10.28 2.41
N ALA A 22 19.74 11.34 1.99
CA ALA A 22 18.52 11.79 2.68
C ALA A 22 17.38 10.80 2.39
N ALA A 23 17.15 9.87 3.32
CA ALA A 23 16.11 8.86 3.18
C ALA A 23 14.71 9.39 3.52
N LEU A 24 14.63 10.38 4.41
CA LEU A 24 13.42 11.17 4.68
C LEU A 24 13.82 12.63 4.87
N ASP A 25 13.01 13.53 4.33
CA ASP A 25 13.24 14.96 4.31
C ASP A 25 11.95 15.71 4.68
N GLY A 26 11.66 15.76 5.98
CA GLY A 26 10.52 16.48 6.53
C GLY A 26 9.19 15.77 6.31
N VAL A 27 9.14 14.45 6.51
CA VAL A 27 7.93 13.65 6.27
C VAL A 27 6.93 13.81 7.41
N ASP A 28 5.70 14.20 7.04
CA ASP A 28 4.52 14.20 7.89
C ASP A 28 3.60 13.05 7.49
N ILE A 29 3.32 12.14 8.42
CA ILE A 29 2.36 11.04 8.25
C ILE A 29 1.55 10.94 9.55
N MET A 30 0.23 10.87 9.44
CA MET A 30 -0.64 10.60 10.58
C MET A 30 -1.51 9.41 10.26
N LEU A 31 -1.72 8.50 11.20
CA LEU A 31 -2.64 7.37 11.06
C LEU A 31 -3.70 7.43 12.14
N HIS A 32 -4.97 7.27 11.77
CA HIS A 32 -6.08 7.29 12.70
C HIS A 32 -6.54 5.87 13.08
N ARG A 33 -7.33 5.77 14.16
CA ARG A 33 -7.90 4.50 14.63
C ARG A 33 -8.84 3.89 13.57
N GLY A 34 -8.75 2.58 13.36
CA GLY A 34 -9.61 1.85 12.41
C GLY A 34 -9.37 2.18 10.94
N GLU A 35 -8.21 2.75 10.62
CA GLU A 35 -7.83 3.16 9.27
C GLU A 35 -6.72 2.26 8.73
N LEU A 36 -6.83 1.85 7.46
CA LEU A 36 -5.75 1.32 6.64
C LEU A 36 -5.17 2.44 5.78
N LEU A 37 -3.92 2.79 6.09
CA LEU A 37 -3.09 3.70 5.33
C LEU A 37 -2.11 2.90 4.46
N ALA A 38 -2.21 3.05 3.14
CA ALA A 38 -1.24 2.49 2.23
C ALA A 38 -0.10 3.50 1.97
N LEU A 39 1.13 3.10 2.26
CA LEU A 39 2.35 3.82 1.91
C LEU A 39 2.89 3.29 0.58
N LEU A 40 2.77 4.11 -0.46
CA LEU A 40 3.21 3.80 -1.82
C LEU A 40 4.43 4.62 -2.17
N GLY A 41 5.21 4.15 -3.15
CA GLY A 41 6.40 4.84 -3.63
C GLY A 41 7.34 3.87 -4.33
N PRO A 42 8.22 4.34 -5.22
CA PRO A 42 9.25 3.50 -5.80
C PRO A 42 10.23 2.96 -4.73
N ASN A 43 11.12 2.06 -5.13
CA ASN A 43 12.22 1.64 -4.28
C ASN A 43 13.10 2.84 -3.94
N GLY A 44 13.51 2.97 -2.68
CA GLY A 44 14.26 4.13 -2.19
C GLY A 44 13.41 5.37 -1.87
N ALA A 45 12.08 5.33 -2.03
CA ALA A 45 11.22 6.49 -1.73
C ALA A 45 11.14 6.90 -0.25
N GLY A 46 11.60 6.04 0.68
CA GLY A 46 11.53 6.27 2.13
C GLY A 46 10.49 5.45 2.89
N LYS A 47 9.76 4.53 2.22
CA LYS A 47 8.72 3.67 2.83
C LYS A 47 9.23 2.88 4.05
N SER A 48 10.26 2.04 3.86
CA SER A 48 10.83 1.20 4.93
C SER A 48 11.49 2.03 6.03
N THR A 49 12.06 3.20 5.68
CA THR A 49 12.61 4.14 6.66
C THR A 49 11.50 4.74 7.53
N SER A 50 10.36 5.12 6.93
CA SER A 50 9.19 5.63 7.63
C SER A 50 8.64 4.59 8.62
N ILE A 51 8.50 3.34 8.17
CA ILE A 51 8.13 2.22 9.05
C ILE A 51 9.17 2.04 10.16
N SER A 52 10.46 2.06 9.85
CA SER A 52 11.53 1.85 10.85
C SER A 52 11.53 2.93 11.93
N LEU A 53 11.23 4.19 11.59
CA LEU A 53 11.04 5.27 12.55
C LEU A 53 9.81 5.03 13.44
N LEU A 54 8.67 4.68 12.83
CA LEU A 54 7.43 4.40 13.57
C LEU A 54 7.55 3.16 14.48
N LEU A 55 8.41 2.20 14.14
CA LEU A 55 8.72 1.04 14.95
C LEU A 55 9.81 1.29 16.02
N GLY A 56 10.43 2.48 16.02
CA GLY A 56 11.52 2.82 16.92
C GLY A 56 12.82 2.03 16.69
N LEU A 57 12.98 1.42 15.51
CA LEU A 57 14.19 0.69 15.10
C LEU A 57 15.33 1.65 14.79
N VAL A 58 14.99 2.84 14.28
CA VAL A 58 15.90 3.97 14.07
C VAL A 58 15.26 5.23 14.63
N ARG A 59 16.08 6.20 15.05
CA ARG A 59 15.60 7.52 15.50
C ARG A 59 15.67 8.53 14.36
N PRO A 60 14.70 9.47 14.29
CA PRO A 60 14.79 10.58 13.34
C PRO A 60 15.96 11.48 13.72
N ASP A 61 16.61 12.08 12.72
CA ASP A 61 17.67 13.07 12.94
C ASP A 61 17.07 14.45 13.27
N ALA A 62 15.86 14.73 12.76
CA ALA A 62 15.02 15.87 13.13
C ALA A 62 13.53 15.50 13.03
N GLY A 63 12.66 16.27 13.69
CA GLY A 63 11.24 15.95 13.83
C GLY A 63 10.97 14.89 14.90
N CYS A 64 9.80 14.26 14.86
CA CYS A 64 9.46 13.19 15.80
C CYS A 64 8.70 12.02 15.15
N ALA A 65 8.77 10.87 15.82
CA ALA A 65 7.98 9.69 15.54
C ALA A 65 7.27 9.26 16.83
N GLU A 66 5.98 8.98 16.76
CA GLU A 66 5.14 8.66 17.90
C GLU A 66 4.19 7.50 17.60
N LEU A 67 4.01 6.64 18.58
CA LEU A 67 2.96 5.60 18.61
C LEU A 67 2.03 5.89 19.77
N PHE A 68 0.76 6.12 19.48
CA PHE A 68 -0.27 6.45 20.47
C PHE A 68 0.14 7.62 21.39
N GLY A 69 0.81 8.64 20.83
CA GLY A 69 1.34 9.79 21.57
C GLY A 69 2.55 9.48 22.47
N MET A 70 3.22 8.35 22.27
CA MET A 70 4.40 7.91 23.04
C MET A 70 5.59 7.68 22.12
N ASP A 71 6.80 7.73 22.70
CA ASP A 71 8.02 7.26 22.04
C ASP A 71 7.83 5.78 21.60
N PRO A 72 8.06 5.43 20.31
CA PRO A 72 7.91 4.08 19.79
C PRO A 72 8.72 2.99 20.52
N GLN A 73 9.79 3.36 21.23
CA GLN A 73 10.63 2.43 21.98
C GLN A 73 10.02 2.03 23.32
N ARG A 74 8.98 2.73 23.80
CA ARG A 74 8.27 2.40 25.03
C ARG A 74 7.56 1.06 24.93
N ILE A 75 7.72 0.22 25.95
CA ILE A 75 7.11 -1.12 25.98
C ILE A 75 5.58 -1.06 25.90
N GLU A 76 4.98 0.01 26.44
CA GLU A 76 3.53 0.25 26.41
C GLU A 76 3.04 0.49 24.97
N ALA A 77 3.81 1.19 24.14
CA ALA A 77 3.50 1.35 22.72
C ALA A 77 3.74 0.05 21.96
N ARG A 78 4.87 -0.62 22.20
CA ARG A 78 5.27 -1.84 21.48
C ARG A 78 4.32 -3.02 21.72
N ARG A 79 3.73 -3.13 22.90
CA ARG A 79 2.72 -4.17 23.22
C ARG A 79 1.36 -3.94 22.56
N ARG A 80 1.17 -2.82 21.85
CA ARG A 80 -0.07 -2.47 21.16
C ARG A 80 0.05 -2.59 19.63
N ILE A 81 1.23 -2.95 19.13
CA ILE A 81 1.50 -3.08 17.70
C ILE A 81 1.78 -4.52 17.30
N GLY A 82 1.44 -4.84 16.06
CA GLY A 82 1.81 -6.07 15.36
C GLY A 82 2.70 -5.72 14.18
N VAL A 83 3.69 -6.55 13.87
CA VAL A 83 4.67 -6.23 12.81
C VAL A 83 4.95 -7.44 11.93
N MET A 84 4.82 -7.23 10.63
CA MET A 84 5.24 -8.14 9.57
C MET A 84 6.15 -7.39 8.62
N LEU A 85 7.46 -7.58 8.76
CA LEU A 85 8.46 -6.97 7.89
C LEU A 85 8.66 -7.78 6.60
N GLN A 86 9.22 -7.16 5.56
CA GLN A 86 9.52 -7.83 4.28
C GLN A 86 10.42 -9.07 4.46
N SER A 87 11.43 -8.98 5.34
CA SER A 87 12.27 -10.12 5.71
C SER A 87 12.18 -10.41 7.21
N ALA A 88 11.96 -11.68 7.56
CA ALA A 88 11.94 -12.14 8.94
C ALA A 88 12.78 -13.40 9.07
N ASN A 89 13.86 -13.32 9.85
CA ASN A 89 14.68 -14.47 10.20
C ASN A 89 14.06 -15.20 11.39
N LEU A 90 13.10 -16.10 11.10
CA LEU A 90 12.44 -16.91 12.10
C LEU A 90 13.15 -18.26 12.29
N PRO A 91 13.23 -18.81 13.52
CA PRO A 91 13.89 -20.08 13.78
C PRO A 91 13.29 -21.23 12.95
N PRO A 92 14.07 -21.89 12.08
CA PRO A 92 13.53 -22.86 11.12
C PRO A 92 13.08 -24.17 11.77
N THR A 93 13.57 -24.48 12.97
CA THR A 93 13.31 -25.74 13.67
C THR A 93 12.08 -25.69 14.57
N LEU A 94 11.63 -24.50 14.98
CA LEU A 94 10.45 -24.35 15.83
C LEU A 94 9.18 -24.68 15.05
N ARG A 95 8.22 -25.34 15.72
CA ARG A 95 6.89 -25.55 15.15
C ARG A 95 6.12 -24.24 15.18
N VAL A 96 5.27 -24.02 14.17
CA VAL A 96 4.45 -22.81 14.03
C VAL A 96 3.65 -22.50 15.31
N GLY A 97 2.99 -23.50 15.89
CA GLY A 97 2.20 -23.31 17.11
C GLY A 97 3.04 -22.99 18.35
N GLU A 98 4.31 -23.43 18.41
CA GLU A 98 5.25 -23.06 19.48
C GLU A 98 5.68 -21.61 19.32
N MET A 99 5.99 -21.20 18.09
CA MET A 99 6.38 -19.83 17.75
C MET A 99 5.27 -18.82 18.05
N LEU A 100 4.02 -19.16 17.72
CA LEU A 100 2.85 -18.34 18.05
C LEU A 100 2.65 -18.21 19.56
N ARG A 101 2.74 -19.32 20.31
CA ARG A 101 2.61 -19.27 21.78
C ARG A 101 3.70 -18.42 22.42
N LEU A 102 4.94 -18.54 21.94
CA LEU A 102 6.05 -17.71 22.42
C LEU A 102 5.79 -16.23 22.12
N THR A 103 5.38 -15.90 20.89
CA THR A 103 5.15 -14.51 20.49
C THR A 103 3.96 -13.90 21.24
N ALA A 104 2.88 -14.66 21.39
CA ALA A 104 1.71 -14.28 22.17
C ALA A 104 2.06 -13.94 23.63
N SER A 105 3.04 -14.63 24.23
CA SER A 105 3.46 -14.38 25.63
C SER A 105 4.05 -12.99 25.89
N TYR A 106 4.43 -12.24 24.83
CA TYR A 106 4.93 -10.87 24.98
C TYR A 106 3.83 -9.83 25.19
N TYR A 107 2.58 -10.19 24.89
CA TYR A 107 1.42 -9.31 24.92
C TYR A 107 0.56 -9.55 26.17
N PRO A 108 -0.07 -8.50 26.72
CA PRO A 108 -0.88 -8.60 27.92
C PRO A 108 -2.21 -9.36 27.70
N ASP A 109 -2.81 -9.21 26.51
CA ASP A 109 -4.09 -9.83 26.14
C ASP A 109 -4.00 -10.40 24.70
N PRO A 110 -3.20 -11.47 24.49
CA PRO A 110 -3.06 -12.06 23.16
C PRO A 110 -4.35 -12.77 22.73
N ARG A 111 -4.56 -12.84 21.41
CA ARG A 111 -5.61 -13.67 20.84
C ARG A 111 -5.35 -15.15 21.16
N PRO A 112 -6.40 -15.96 21.36
CA PRO A 112 -6.29 -17.41 21.38
C PRO A 112 -5.52 -17.94 20.16
N LEU A 113 -4.74 -18.99 20.36
CA LEU A 113 -3.95 -19.61 19.29
C LEU A 113 -4.83 -20.04 18.11
N ALA A 114 -6.00 -20.62 18.39
CA ALA A 114 -6.94 -21.09 17.38
C ALA A 114 -7.48 -19.93 16.53
N GLU A 115 -7.87 -18.82 17.17
CA GLU A 115 -8.35 -17.61 16.48
C GLU A 115 -7.26 -17.02 15.58
N SER A 116 -6.03 -16.90 16.10
CA SER A 116 -4.90 -16.39 15.31
C SER A 116 -4.58 -17.28 14.10
N ALA A 117 -4.69 -18.60 14.29
CA ALA A 117 -4.45 -19.57 13.24
C ALA A 117 -5.55 -19.59 12.19
N GLU A 118 -6.80 -19.35 12.59
CA GLU A 118 -7.95 -19.25 11.69
C GLU A 118 -7.88 -17.99 10.83
N LEU A 119 -7.66 -16.82 11.45
CA LEU A 119 -7.54 -15.53 10.75
C LEU A 119 -6.43 -15.54 9.69
N ALA A 120 -5.29 -16.16 10.00
CA ALA A 120 -4.19 -16.29 9.06
C ALA A 120 -4.30 -17.53 8.14
N GLY A 121 -5.30 -18.39 8.36
CA GLY A 121 -5.53 -19.61 7.59
C GLY A 121 -4.38 -20.62 7.70
N ILE A 122 -3.77 -20.79 8.88
CA ILE A 122 -2.59 -21.65 9.12
C ILE A 122 -2.86 -22.83 10.08
N GLY A 123 -4.13 -23.14 10.36
CA GLY A 123 -4.49 -24.20 11.32
C GLY A 123 -3.83 -25.56 11.00
N ASP A 124 -3.71 -25.89 9.73
CA ASP A 124 -3.03 -27.09 9.20
C ASP A 124 -1.50 -27.08 9.39
N LEU A 125 -0.91 -25.91 9.62
CA LEU A 125 0.54 -25.72 9.72
C LEU A 125 1.06 -25.75 11.16
N LEU A 126 0.19 -25.68 12.18
CA LEU A 126 0.57 -25.48 13.58
C LEU A 126 1.60 -26.49 14.11
N LYS A 127 1.59 -27.74 13.62
CA LYS A 127 2.51 -28.80 14.05
C LYS A 127 3.79 -28.89 13.21
N ARG A 128 3.87 -28.16 12.09
CA ARG A 128 4.98 -28.22 11.14
C ARG A 128 6.13 -27.30 11.58
N PRO A 129 7.40 -27.69 11.40
CA PRO A 129 8.54 -26.79 11.55
C PRO A 129 8.51 -25.67 10.51
N TYR A 130 8.84 -24.43 10.91
CA TYR A 130 8.80 -23.25 10.05
C TYR A 130 9.68 -23.39 8.78
N GLY A 131 10.88 -23.96 8.92
CA GLY A 131 11.82 -24.17 7.82
C GLY A 131 11.38 -25.23 6.79
N LYS A 132 10.27 -25.93 7.03
CA LYS A 132 9.68 -26.91 6.09
C LYS A 132 8.48 -26.36 5.32
N LEU A 133 8.15 -25.08 5.52
CA LEU A 133 7.03 -24.40 4.87
C LEU A 133 7.45 -23.80 3.52
N SER A 134 6.53 -23.68 2.57
CA SER A 134 6.73 -22.87 1.36
C SER A 134 6.77 -21.37 1.69
N GLY A 135 7.27 -20.52 0.78
CA GLY A 135 7.32 -19.07 0.98
C GLY A 135 5.95 -18.46 1.35
N GLY A 136 4.89 -18.79 0.60
CA GLY A 136 3.53 -18.33 0.93
C GLY A 136 2.99 -18.88 2.25
N GLN A 137 3.37 -20.11 2.65
CA GLN A 137 3.04 -20.65 3.98
C GLN A 137 3.77 -19.89 5.09
N GLN A 138 5.06 -19.59 4.90
CA GLN A 138 5.84 -18.77 5.82
C GLN A 138 5.25 -17.37 5.98
N ARG A 139 4.78 -16.78 4.87
CA ARG A 139 4.14 -15.45 4.88
C ARG A 139 2.85 -15.43 5.70
N ARG A 140 1.98 -16.44 5.54
CA ARG A 140 0.80 -16.60 6.40
C ARG A 140 1.16 -16.79 7.87
N VAL A 141 2.24 -17.51 8.18
CA VAL A 141 2.72 -17.63 9.57
C VAL A 141 3.22 -16.29 10.11
N GLN A 142 3.97 -15.51 9.34
CA GLN A 142 4.40 -14.17 9.74
C GLN A 142 3.20 -13.24 10.01
N PHE A 143 2.15 -13.31 9.17
CA PHE A 143 0.91 -12.59 9.41
C PHE A 143 0.23 -13.02 10.72
N ALA A 144 0.18 -14.33 11.00
CA ALA A 144 -0.35 -14.85 12.26
C ALA A 144 0.43 -14.34 13.48
N LEU A 145 1.76 -14.28 13.39
CA LEU A 145 2.63 -13.75 14.46
C LEU A 145 2.41 -12.25 14.67
N ALA A 146 2.14 -11.50 13.60
CA ALA A 146 1.88 -10.07 13.68
C ALA A 146 0.53 -9.77 14.38
N LEU A 147 -0.51 -10.57 14.14
CA LEU A 147 -1.85 -10.34 14.72
C LEU A 147 -2.10 -11.04 16.07
N CYS A 148 -1.27 -12.02 16.47
CA CYS A 148 -1.55 -12.83 17.67
C CYS A 148 -1.56 -12.02 18.97
N GLY A 149 -0.89 -10.86 18.99
CA GLY A 149 -0.87 -9.95 20.13
C GLY A 149 -2.14 -9.11 20.34
N ARG A 150 -3.19 -9.31 19.52
CA ARG A 150 -4.37 -8.43 19.45
C ARG A 150 -3.97 -6.95 19.28
N PRO A 151 -3.18 -6.63 18.24
CA PRO A 151 -2.66 -5.27 18.09
C PRO A 151 -3.78 -4.27 17.79
N GLU A 152 -3.62 -3.05 18.30
CA GLU A 152 -4.42 -1.89 17.88
C GLU A 152 -3.89 -1.28 16.57
N LEU A 153 -2.63 -1.56 16.23
CA LEU A 153 -1.99 -1.10 15.00
C LEU A 153 -1.10 -2.20 14.40
N LEU A 154 -1.32 -2.53 13.14
CA LEU A 154 -0.57 -3.52 12.39
C LEU A 154 0.31 -2.86 11.32
N PHE A 155 1.60 -3.18 11.31
CA PHE A 155 2.52 -2.81 10.23
C PHE A 155 2.74 -4.00 9.31
N LEU A 156 2.38 -3.86 8.04
CA LEU A 156 2.50 -4.89 7.02
C LEU A 156 3.37 -4.40 5.87
N ASP A 157 4.57 -4.95 5.77
CA ASP A 157 5.54 -4.57 4.75
C ASP A 157 5.61 -5.59 3.63
N GLU A 158 4.97 -5.28 2.50
CA GLU A 158 4.79 -6.11 1.30
C GLU A 158 4.15 -7.49 1.59
N PRO A 159 3.01 -7.56 2.29
CA PRO A 159 2.54 -8.78 2.96
C PRO A 159 2.16 -9.93 2.00
N THR A 160 1.90 -9.63 0.73
CA THR A 160 1.40 -10.56 -0.30
C THR A 160 2.49 -11.13 -1.22
N VAL A 161 3.74 -10.67 -1.09
CA VAL A 161 4.84 -11.12 -1.97
C VAL A 161 5.02 -12.62 -1.87
N GLY A 162 5.04 -13.29 -3.03
CA GLY A 162 5.21 -14.74 -3.15
C GLY A 162 3.98 -15.56 -2.74
N MET A 163 2.81 -14.93 -2.56
CA MET A 163 1.53 -15.60 -2.35
C MET A 163 0.79 -15.80 -3.68
N ASP A 164 0.05 -16.90 -3.78
CA ASP A 164 -0.91 -17.09 -4.88
C ASP A 164 -2.16 -16.22 -4.71
N ILE A 165 -3.01 -16.19 -5.74
CA ILE A 165 -4.20 -15.33 -5.78
C ILE A 165 -5.18 -15.66 -4.64
N ASP A 166 -5.41 -16.95 -4.35
CA ASP A 166 -6.34 -17.38 -3.30
C ASP A 166 -5.84 -16.96 -1.91
N ALA A 167 -4.55 -17.18 -1.64
CA ALA A 167 -3.93 -16.78 -0.39
C ALA A 167 -3.93 -15.24 -0.21
N ARG A 168 -3.73 -14.48 -1.30
CA ARG A 168 -3.85 -13.01 -1.30
C ARG A 168 -5.27 -12.57 -0.92
N GLN A 169 -6.31 -13.16 -1.52
CA GLN A 169 -7.70 -12.82 -1.21
C GLN A 169 -8.07 -13.15 0.25
N LYS A 170 -7.60 -14.29 0.77
CA LYS A 170 -7.79 -14.65 2.19
C LYS A 170 -7.13 -13.66 3.13
N LEU A 171 -5.89 -13.25 2.84
CA LEU A 171 -5.19 -12.22 3.60
C LEU A 171 -5.94 -10.88 3.59
N TRP A 172 -6.47 -10.47 2.42
CA TRP A 172 -7.28 -9.26 2.29
C TRP A 172 -8.57 -9.32 3.11
N ALA A 173 -9.26 -10.47 3.10
CA ALA A 173 -10.43 -10.69 3.93
C ALA A 173 -10.10 -10.61 5.43
N ALA A 174 -8.97 -11.20 5.85
CA ALA A 174 -8.49 -11.11 7.23
C ALA A 174 -8.16 -9.67 7.65
N MET A 175 -7.51 -8.89 6.78
CA MET A 175 -7.25 -7.47 7.05
C MET A 175 -8.55 -6.67 7.20
N ARG A 176 -9.55 -6.90 6.33
CA ARG A 176 -10.87 -6.26 6.47
C ARG A 176 -11.54 -6.59 7.79
N ALA A 177 -11.46 -7.84 8.24
CA ALA A 177 -12.00 -8.25 9.54
C ALA A 177 -11.30 -7.53 10.70
N LEU A 178 -9.97 -7.46 10.68
CA LEU A 178 -9.19 -6.75 11.70
C LEU A 178 -9.54 -5.25 11.75
N ILE A 179 -9.70 -4.61 10.59
CA ILE A 179 -10.09 -3.19 10.51
C ILE A 179 -11.50 -2.99 11.07
N ALA A 180 -12.43 -3.90 10.77
CA ALA A 180 -13.79 -3.85 11.31
C ALA A 180 -13.82 -4.04 12.84
N GLU A 181 -12.84 -4.73 13.42
CA GLU A 181 -12.62 -4.83 14.88
C GLU A 181 -11.97 -3.56 15.48
N GLY A 182 -11.63 -2.56 14.67
CA GLY A 182 -11.02 -1.30 15.09
C GLY A 182 -9.49 -1.27 15.04
N CYS A 183 -8.85 -2.29 14.47
CA CYS A 183 -7.39 -2.29 14.24
C CYS A 183 -7.03 -1.33 13.11
N SER A 184 -6.03 -0.50 13.32
CA SER A 184 -5.42 0.31 12.25
C SER A 184 -4.33 -0.47 11.53
N VAL A 185 -4.09 -0.17 10.26
CA VAL A 185 -3.08 -0.86 9.45
C VAL A 185 -2.23 0.14 8.68
N VAL A 186 -0.91 -0.02 8.73
CA VAL A 186 0.03 0.58 7.77
C VAL A 186 0.43 -0.53 6.80
N LEU A 187 0.13 -0.33 5.52
CA LEU A 187 0.47 -1.26 4.45
C LEU A 187 1.50 -0.62 3.53
N THR A 188 2.70 -1.18 3.41
CA THR A 188 3.58 -0.87 2.26
C THR A 188 3.41 -1.95 1.21
N THR A 189 3.22 -1.52 -0.03
CA THR A 189 3.03 -2.43 -1.16
C THR A 189 3.49 -1.75 -2.45
N HIS A 190 4.02 -2.52 -3.38
CA HIS A 190 4.20 -2.12 -4.78
C HIS A 190 3.05 -2.61 -5.67
N TYR A 191 2.13 -3.41 -5.14
CA TYR A 191 0.93 -3.85 -5.85
C TYR A 191 -0.20 -2.84 -5.62
N LEU A 192 -0.42 -1.98 -6.61
CA LEU A 192 -1.40 -0.89 -6.51
C LEU A 192 -2.83 -1.42 -6.32
N GLU A 193 -3.14 -2.60 -6.85
CA GLU A 193 -4.40 -3.31 -6.62
C GLU A 193 -4.71 -3.52 -5.13
N GLU A 194 -3.70 -3.71 -4.27
CA GLU A 194 -3.89 -3.91 -2.84
C GLU A 194 -4.34 -2.63 -2.16
N ALA A 195 -3.68 -1.52 -2.49
CA ALA A 195 -4.06 -0.21 -1.99
C ALA A 195 -5.45 0.16 -2.48
N GLU A 196 -5.78 -0.10 -3.75
CA GLU A 196 -7.13 0.13 -4.28
C GLU A 196 -8.21 -0.70 -3.59
N ALA A 197 -7.90 -1.97 -3.28
CA ALA A 197 -8.88 -2.88 -2.71
C ALA A 197 -9.10 -2.67 -1.20
N LEU A 198 -8.15 -2.07 -0.47
CA LEU A 198 -8.12 -2.11 0.99
C LEU A 198 -7.96 -0.74 1.66
N ALA A 199 -7.27 0.21 1.01
CA ALA A 199 -6.87 1.44 1.67
C ALA A 199 -8.01 2.45 1.75
N GLN A 200 -8.20 3.01 2.94
CA GLN A 200 -9.05 4.19 3.11
C GLN A 200 -8.28 5.46 2.71
N ARG A 201 -6.97 5.47 2.98
CA ARG A 201 -6.07 6.56 2.60
C ARG A 201 -4.76 6.01 2.07
N VAL A 202 -4.16 6.77 1.17
CA VAL A 202 -2.93 6.45 0.49
C VAL A 202 -2.00 7.64 0.62
N VAL A 203 -0.75 7.38 0.96
CA VAL A 203 0.35 8.34 0.95
C VAL A 203 1.37 7.88 -0.07
N VAL A 204 1.64 8.73 -1.06
CA VAL A 204 2.65 8.50 -2.10
C VAL A 204 3.93 9.20 -1.69
N LEU A 205 4.97 8.42 -1.41
CA LEU A 205 6.31 8.90 -1.12
C LEU A 205 7.19 8.89 -2.37
N GLY A 206 8.09 9.87 -2.46
CA GLY A 206 9.16 9.92 -3.45
C GLY A 206 10.30 10.79 -2.96
N HIS A 207 11.54 10.34 -3.20
CA HIS A 207 12.77 11.01 -2.75
C HIS A 207 12.74 11.45 -1.27
N GLY A 208 12.16 10.64 -0.39
CA GLY A 208 12.08 10.93 1.04
C GLY A 208 11.05 11.99 1.41
N ARG A 209 10.12 12.36 0.53
CA ARG A 209 9.05 13.35 0.77
C ARG A 209 7.67 12.79 0.42
N VAL A 210 6.63 13.37 1.03
CA VAL A 210 5.24 13.10 0.64
C VAL A 210 4.93 13.87 -0.64
N LEU A 211 4.68 13.15 -1.73
CA LEU A 211 4.30 13.73 -3.02
C LEU A 211 2.80 14.00 -3.10
N SER A 212 2.00 13.11 -2.52
CA SER A 212 0.55 13.22 -2.52
C SER A 212 -0.04 12.35 -1.43
N GLU A 213 -1.16 12.79 -0.89
CA GLU A 213 -1.96 12.09 0.10
C GLU A 213 -3.44 12.28 -0.22
N GLY A 214 -4.25 11.27 0.09
CA GLY A 214 -5.70 11.31 -0.03
C GLY A 214 -6.32 9.92 -0.07
N SER A 215 -7.64 9.85 -0.22
CA SER A 215 -8.31 8.60 -0.54
C SER A 215 -7.88 8.07 -1.91
N VAL A 216 -8.16 6.79 -2.18
CA VAL A 216 -7.91 6.19 -3.50
C VAL A 216 -8.60 6.99 -4.61
N ASP A 217 -9.85 7.42 -4.38
CA ASP A 217 -10.63 8.17 -5.36
C ASP A 217 -10.10 9.60 -5.53
N GLU A 218 -9.63 10.25 -4.46
CA GLU A 218 -8.98 11.57 -4.56
C GLU A 218 -7.69 11.50 -5.37
N LEU A 219 -6.87 10.45 -5.18
CA LEU A 219 -5.65 10.26 -5.96
C LEU A 219 -5.96 9.98 -7.43
N ARG A 220 -6.97 9.15 -7.71
CA ARG A 220 -7.43 8.91 -9.09
C ARG A 220 -7.92 10.20 -9.74
N ALA A 221 -8.65 11.04 -9.01
CA ALA A 221 -9.15 12.31 -9.52
C ALA A 221 -8.03 13.31 -9.89
N LYS A 222 -6.83 13.20 -9.28
CA LYS A 222 -5.67 14.02 -9.65
C LYS A 222 -5.13 13.68 -11.05
N VAL A 223 -5.38 12.47 -11.54
CA VAL A 223 -5.08 12.08 -12.93
C VAL A 223 -6.39 12.07 -13.69
N ALA A 224 -6.82 13.27 -14.08
CA ALA A 224 -8.12 13.58 -14.68
C ALA A 224 -8.34 12.98 -16.09
N LEU A 225 -7.59 11.95 -16.48
CA LEU A 225 -7.65 11.34 -17.80
C LEU A 225 -8.26 9.94 -17.72
N THR A 226 -9.30 9.73 -18.51
CA THR A 226 -9.85 8.42 -18.84
C THR A 226 -9.11 7.88 -20.06
N ARG A 227 -8.79 6.59 -20.06
CA ARG A 227 -8.22 5.90 -21.21
C ARG A 227 -9.33 5.19 -21.99
N ILE A 228 -9.41 5.50 -23.28
CA ILE A 228 -10.24 4.79 -24.23
C ILE A 228 -9.31 3.87 -25.03
N ARG A 229 -9.67 2.60 -25.15
CA ARG A 229 -8.94 1.62 -25.98
C ARG A 229 -9.91 1.00 -26.96
N CYS A 230 -9.54 0.95 -28.23
CA CYS A 230 -10.34 0.29 -29.26
C CYS A 230 -9.46 -0.19 -30.41
N VAL A 231 -9.94 -1.16 -31.17
CA VAL A 231 -9.43 -1.43 -32.51
C VAL A 231 -10.11 -0.43 -33.45
N SER A 232 -9.32 0.37 -34.14
CA SER A 232 -9.79 1.44 -35.03
C SER A 232 -8.81 1.60 -36.19
N ASP A 233 -9.34 1.93 -37.37
CA ASP A 233 -8.54 2.24 -38.57
C ASP A 233 -8.11 3.72 -38.60
N LEU A 234 -8.50 4.49 -37.57
CA LEU A 234 -8.11 5.90 -37.45
C LEU A 234 -6.62 6.02 -37.12
N ASP A 235 -6.00 7.00 -37.78
CA ASP A 235 -4.64 7.39 -37.48
C ASP A 235 -4.55 8.02 -36.08
N ALA A 236 -3.67 7.48 -35.23
CA ALA A 236 -3.52 7.91 -33.85
C ALA A 236 -3.00 9.36 -33.77
N GLU A 237 -2.17 9.80 -34.72
CA GLU A 237 -1.66 11.17 -34.75
C GLU A 237 -2.79 12.15 -35.08
N ALA A 238 -3.68 11.82 -36.03
CA ALA A 238 -4.89 12.60 -36.29
C ALA A 238 -5.82 12.67 -35.07
N VAL A 239 -5.99 11.57 -34.34
CA VAL A 239 -6.82 11.53 -33.11
C VAL A 239 -6.20 12.35 -31.97
N ALA A 240 -4.87 12.39 -31.85
CA ALA A 240 -4.17 13.18 -30.83
C ALA A 240 -4.48 14.68 -30.93
N HIS A 241 -4.81 15.18 -32.13
CA HIS A 241 -5.17 16.56 -32.39
C HIS A 241 -6.66 16.88 -32.14
N TRP A 242 -7.47 15.91 -31.71
CA TRP A 242 -8.88 16.16 -31.44
C TRP A 242 -9.06 17.02 -30.16
N PRO A 243 -10.10 17.87 -30.10
CA PRO A 243 -10.42 18.59 -28.87
C PRO A 243 -10.63 17.62 -27.72
N GLN A 244 -10.13 18.00 -26.54
CA GLN A 244 -10.26 17.23 -25.29
C GLN A 244 -9.50 15.89 -25.29
N VAL A 245 -8.70 15.58 -26.32
CA VAL A 245 -7.71 14.49 -26.29
C VAL A 245 -6.39 15.05 -25.74
N ALA A 246 -5.88 14.43 -24.68
CA ALA A 246 -4.59 14.78 -24.09
C ALA A 246 -3.45 14.06 -24.80
N SER A 247 -3.67 12.81 -25.21
CA SER A 247 -2.74 12.05 -26.04
C SER A 247 -3.46 10.92 -26.75
N ALA A 248 -2.93 10.50 -27.89
CA ALA A 248 -3.34 9.27 -28.55
C ALA A 248 -2.12 8.54 -29.12
N SER A 249 -2.15 7.21 -29.07
CA SER A 249 -1.11 6.34 -29.61
C SER A 249 -1.70 5.03 -30.11
N SER A 250 -0.98 4.34 -30.99
CA SER A 250 -1.32 2.98 -31.41
C SER A 250 -0.32 2.00 -30.80
N ILE A 251 -0.82 1.04 -30.03
CA ILE A 251 -0.01 0.01 -29.36
C ILE A 251 -0.66 -1.34 -29.70
N ASP A 252 0.12 -2.25 -30.29
CA ASP A 252 -0.32 -3.60 -30.69
C ASP A 252 -1.61 -3.60 -31.55
N GLY A 253 -1.72 -2.64 -32.48
CA GLY A 253 -2.87 -2.52 -33.38
C GLY A 253 -4.15 -2.00 -32.70
N ARG A 254 -4.05 -1.43 -31.50
CA ARG A 254 -5.14 -0.76 -30.80
C ARG A 254 -4.84 0.71 -30.61
N LEU A 255 -5.83 1.54 -30.93
CA LEU A 255 -5.84 2.95 -30.61
C LEU A 255 -6.05 3.11 -29.10
N GLN A 256 -5.18 3.88 -28.45
CA GLN A 256 -5.29 4.29 -27.06
C GLN A 256 -5.40 5.81 -26.99
N VAL A 257 -6.41 6.33 -26.32
CA VAL A 257 -6.67 7.77 -26.19
C VAL A 257 -6.81 8.13 -24.72
N ALA A 258 -6.04 9.11 -24.25
CA ALA A 258 -6.20 9.69 -22.92
C ALA A 258 -7.00 11.00 -23.03
N THR A 259 -8.07 11.14 -22.25
CA THR A 259 -8.99 12.30 -22.34
C THR A 259 -9.68 12.59 -21.01
N ALA A 260 -9.91 13.87 -20.72
CA ALA A 260 -10.76 14.29 -19.60
C ALA A 260 -12.27 14.26 -19.93
N ALA A 261 -12.64 14.01 -21.19
CA ALA A 261 -14.02 14.04 -21.69
C ALA A 261 -14.34 12.75 -22.47
N ALA A 262 -14.29 11.61 -21.78
CA ALA A 262 -14.41 10.29 -22.38
C ALA A 262 -15.67 10.13 -23.24
N GLU A 263 -16.82 10.60 -22.76
CA GLU A 263 -18.10 10.47 -23.46
C GLU A 263 -18.12 11.24 -24.78
N HIS A 264 -17.46 12.40 -24.86
CA HIS A 264 -17.35 13.18 -26.10
C HIS A 264 -16.45 12.49 -27.11
N VAL A 265 -15.29 12.03 -26.66
CA VAL A 265 -14.32 11.36 -27.54
C VAL A 265 -14.85 10.02 -28.04
N VAL A 266 -15.50 9.22 -27.17
CA VAL A 266 -16.13 7.94 -27.57
C VAL A 266 -17.19 8.14 -28.63
N ARG A 267 -18.09 9.13 -28.47
CA ARG A 267 -19.11 9.44 -29.47
C ARG A 267 -18.47 9.77 -30.82
N ARG A 268 -17.45 10.65 -30.80
CA ARG A 268 -16.73 11.02 -32.02
C ARG A 268 -16.02 9.84 -32.68
N LEU A 269 -15.39 8.96 -31.89
CA LEU A 269 -14.74 7.75 -32.41
C LEU A 269 -15.75 6.86 -33.13
N LEU A 270 -16.90 6.58 -32.51
CA LEU A 270 -17.97 5.76 -33.09
C LEU A 270 -18.60 6.39 -34.34
N ASP A 271 -18.70 7.72 -34.39
CA ASP A 271 -19.23 8.44 -35.56
C ASP A 271 -18.22 8.47 -36.73
N THR A 272 -16.92 8.53 -36.42
CA THR A 272 -15.86 8.70 -37.44
C THR A 272 -15.39 7.35 -38.01
N ASP A 273 -15.39 6.29 -37.20
CA ASP A 273 -14.94 4.96 -37.60
C ASP A 273 -16.03 3.90 -37.42
N PRO A 274 -16.77 3.58 -38.50
CA PRO A 274 -17.78 2.52 -38.48
C PRO A 274 -17.21 1.10 -38.25
N ALA A 275 -15.90 0.90 -38.44
CA ALA A 275 -15.22 -0.39 -38.24
C ALA A 275 -14.67 -0.57 -36.82
N LEU A 276 -14.85 0.44 -35.96
CA LEU A 276 -14.40 0.42 -34.57
C LEU A 276 -15.01 -0.76 -33.82
N ARG A 277 -14.15 -1.52 -33.13
CA ARG A 277 -14.53 -2.68 -32.31
C ARG A 277 -13.67 -2.80 -31.07
N GLU A 278 -14.10 -3.65 -30.15
CA GLU A 278 -13.40 -3.90 -28.86
C GLU A 278 -13.17 -2.61 -28.06
N LEU A 279 -14.19 -1.75 -28.01
CA LEU A 279 -14.18 -0.50 -27.26
C LEU A 279 -14.17 -0.79 -25.75
N GLU A 280 -13.19 -0.21 -25.07
CA GLU A 280 -13.06 -0.20 -23.63
C GLU A 280 -12.86 1.24 -23.15
N VAL A 281 -13.58 1.62 -22.11
CA VAL A 281 -13.46 2.93 -21.47
C VAL A 281 -13.10 2.68 -20.02
N GLN A 282 -11.88 3.04 -19.63
CA GLN A 282 -11.35 2.82 -18.29
C GLN A 282 -10.89 4.15 -17.71
N ARG A 283 -11.41 4.52 -16.54
CA ARG A 283 -10.81 5.62 -15.76
C ARG A 283 -9.39 5.21 -15.37
N ALA A 284 -8.46 6.17 -15.34
CA ALA A 284 -7.14 5.94 -14.79
C ALA A 284 -7.25 5.26 -13.41
N GLY A 285 -6.59 4.12 -13.26
CA GLY A 285 -6.46 3.45 -11.98
C GLY A 285 -5.47 4.19 -11.10
N LEU A 286 -5.31 3.70 -9.87
CA LEU A 286 -4.27 4.16 -8.95
C LEU A 286 -2.87 3.93 -9.55
N ALA A 287 -2.73 2.97 -10.47
CA ALA A 287 -1.47 2.70 -11.16
C ALA A 287 -1.01 3.85 -12.06
N GLU A 288 -1.90 4.37 -12.89
CA GLU A 288 -1.63 5.56 -13.69
C GLU A 288 -1.44 6.78 -12.80
N ALA A 289 -2.30 6.95 -11.78
CA ALA A 289 -2.17 8.05 -10.83
C ALA A 289 -0.80 8.08 -10.15
N PHE A 290 -0.35 6.91 -9.70
CA PHE A 290 0.96 6.72 -9.12
C PHE A 290 2.08 7.04 -10.11
N THR A 291 1.97 6.57 -11.36
CA THR A 291 2.98 6.83 -12.39
C THR A 291 3.14 8.32 -12.66
N GLU A 292 2.02 9.05 -12.80
CA GLU A 292 2.06 10.49 -13.04
C GLU A 292 2.61 11.27 -11.83
N LEU A 293 2.18 10.91 -10.62
CA LEU A 293 2.65 11.54 -9.39
C LEU A 293 4.14 11.28 -9.11
N THR A 294 4.69 10.18 -9.63
CA THR A 294 6.10 9.80 -9.44
C THR A 294 6.98 10.10 -10.65
N ARG A 295 6.43 10.68 -11.73
CA ARG A 295 7.25 11.24 -12.81
C ARG A 295 8.05 12.39 -12.23
N GLU A 296 9.37 12.31 -12.37
CA GLU A 296 10.23 13.46 -12.11
C GLU A 296 9.76 14.61 -13.01
N PRO A 297 9.53 15.83 -12.48
CA PRO A 297 9.33 16.98 -13.33
C PRO A 297 10.59 17.10 -14.20
N THR A 298 10.43 16.89 -15.50
CA THR A 298 11.52 17.05 -16.44
C THR A 298 12.03 18.47 -16.26
N LEU A 299 13.33 18.62 -15.99
CA LEU A 299 14.04 19.90 -15.98
C LEU A 299 13.99 20.50 -17.40
N GLN A 300 12.83 20.98 -17.82
CA GLN A 300 12.57 21.68 -19.08
C GLN A 300 11.46 22.71 -18.86
N GLU A 301 11.70 23.64 -17.95
CA GLU A 301 11.07 24.98 -17.93
C GLU A 301 11.94 25.91 -17.07
N ALA A 302 13.21 26.04 -17.47
CA ALA A 302 14.11 27.11 -17.05
C ALA A 302 15.17 27.30 -18.13
N ALA A 303 14.76 27.92 -19.23
CA ALA A 303 15.62 28.60 -20.20
C ALA A 303 14.90 29.86 -20.70
#